data_AF-A0A2N0YZE3-F1
#
_entry.id   AF-A0A2N0YZE3-F1
#
_cell.length_a   1.000
_cell.length_b   1.000
_cell.length_c   1.000
_cell.angle_alpha   90.00
_cell.angle_beta   90.00
_cell.angle_gamma   90.00
#
_symmetry.space_group_name_H-M   'P 1'
#
loop_
_entity.id
_entity.type
_entity.pdbx_description
1 polymer ?
#
loop_
_entity_poly.entity_id
_entity_poly.type
_entity_poly.pdbx_seq_one_letter_code
_entity_poly.pdbx_strand_id
1 'polypeptide(L)' 'MRIEKCEGLSCEVTGAEKLYKFVEWNKPDSEHWLCKEHFEQKRELDDKQKRRFIEYYKDPFTRVWLDEKGLKLWERLSNQ' A
#
# COMPACT_ATOMS: atom_id res chain seq x y z
N MET A 1 -5.44 -10.05 -12.27
CA MET A 1 -3.99 -10.00 -12.06
C MET A 1 -3.71 -10.61 -10.68
N ARG A 2 -3.13 -11.82 -10.64
CA ARG A 2 -2.66 -12.42 -9.38
C ARG A 2 -1.35 -11.72 -9.02
N ILE A 3 -1.27 -11.11 -7.85
CA ILE A 3 0.01 -10.63 -7.32
C ILE A 3 0.69 -11.87 -6.74
N GLU A 4 1.68 -12.40 -7.45
CA GLU A 4 2.48 -13.52 -6.96
C GLU A 4 3.28 -13.09 -5.72
N LYS A 5 3.45 -14.02 -4.78
CA LYS A 5 4.08 -13.74 -3.48
C LYS A 5 5.58 -13.51 -3.71
N CYS A 6 6.11 -12.38 -3.25
CA CYS A 6 7.55 -12.17 -3.20
C CYS A 6 7.95 -11.78 -1.77
N GLU A 7 8.76 -12.64 -1.14
CA GLU A 7 9.54 -12.35 0.08
C GLU A 7 11.04 -12.56 -0.22
N GLY A 8 11.47 -11.99 -1.33
CA GLY A 8 12.87 -11.86 -1.74
C GLY A 8 13.56 -13.11 -2.26
N LEU A 9 13.81 -14.11 -1.41
CA LEU A 9 14.55 -15.34 -1.78
C LEU A 9 13.71 -16.33 -2.60
N SER A 10 12.39 -16.21 -2.52
CA SER A 10 11.39 -17.10 -3.14
C SER A 10 10.68 -16.46 -4.35
N CYS A 11 11.22 -15.36 -4.89
CA CYS A 11 10.69 -14.72 -6.07
C CYS A 11 10.92 -15.62 -7.31
N GLU A 12 9.88 -16.29 -7.80
CA GLU A 12 9.94 -17.17 -8.98
C GLU A 12 10.40 -16.44 -10.26
N VAL A 13 10.26 -15.11 -10.28
CA VAL A 13 10.59 -14.26 -11.43
C VAL A 13 12.09 -13.95 -11.51
N THR A 14 12.83 -13.94 -10.40
CA THR A 14 14.27 -13.63 -10.39
C THR A 14 14.91 -13.98 -9.05
N GLY A 15 16.09 -14.63 -9.09
CA GLY A 15 16.99 -14.74 -7.93
C GLY A 15 17.54 -13.36 -7.57
N ALA A 16 16.75 -12.57 -6.87
CA ALA A 16 17.06 -11.17 -6.61
C ALA A 16 18.24 -11.03 -5.64
N GLU A 17 19.38 -10.55 -6.14
CA GLU A 17 20.57 -10.26 -5.33
C GLU A 17 20.34 -9.09 -4.36
N LYS A 18 19.34 -8.24 -4.62
CA LYS A 18 19.01 -7.07 -3.80
C LYS A 18 17.51 -6.93 -3.57
N LEU A 19 17.17 -6.74 -2.29
CA LEU A 19 15.80 -6.52 -1.83
C LEU A 19 15.59 -5.07 -1.42
N TYR A 20 14.38 -4.58 -1.65
CA TYR A 20 13.92 -3.24 -1.34
C TYR A 20 12.80 -3.32 -0.32
N LYS A 21 12.95 -2.57 0.76
CA LYS A 21 11.93 -2.47 1.80
C LYS A 21 10.75 -1.66 1.30
N PHE A 22 9.56 -2.22 1.43
CA PHE A 22 8.28 -1.60 1.11
C PHE A 22 7.38 -1.59 2.35
N VAL A 23 6.75 -0.45 2.63
CA VAL A 23 5.82 -0.27 3.75
C VAL A 23 4.51 0.28 3.19
N GLU A 24 3.40 -0.39 3.48
CA GLU A 24 2.07 0.00 2.98
C GLU A 24 1.60 1.32 3.64
N TRP A 25 0.98 2.22 2.88
CA TRP A 25 0.52 3.52 3.39
C TRP A 25 -0.51 3.43 4.52
N ASN A 26 -1.27 2.33 4.60
CA ASN A 26 -2.32 2.08 5.59
C ASN A 26 -1.89 1.14 6.73
N LYS A 27 -0.73 0.48 6.61
CA LYS A 27 -0.20 -0.48 7.59
C LYS A 27 1.28 -0.20 7.82
N PRO A 28 1.63 0.82 8.62
CA PRO A 28 3.02 1.21 8.84
C PRO A 28 3.85 0.10 9.51
N ASP A 29 3.20 -0.82 10.23
CA ASP A 29 3.85 -1.96 10.88
C ASP A 29 4.03 -3.16 9.93
N SER A 30 3.49 -3.09 8.69
CA SER A 30 3.61 -4.15 7.69
C SER A 30 4.75 -3.84 6.73
N GLU A 31 5.85 -4.57 6.90
CA GLU A 31 7.04 -4.42 6.07
C GLU A 31 7.17 -5.62 5.10
N HIS A 32 7.41 -5.31 3.83
CA HIS A 32 7.64 -6.29 2.78
C HIS A 32 9.03 -6.07 2.18
N TRP A 33 9.76 -7.16 1.89
CA TRP A 33 11.04 -7.09 1.20
C TRP A 33 10.90 -7.66 -0.20
N LEU A 34 11.00 -6.79 -1.19
CA LEU A 34 10.62 -7.08 -2.58
C LEU A 34 11.83 -6.94 -3.50
N CYS A 35 11.86 -7.72 -4.59
CA CYS A 35 12.76 -7.40 -5.69
C CYS A 35 12.34 -6.07 -6.34
N LYS A 36 13.22 -5.46 -7.14
CA LYS A 36 12.98 -4.14 -7.74
C LYS A 36 11.64 -4.07 -8.50
N GLU A 37 11.34 -5.07 -9.32
CA GLU A 37 10.13 -5.10 -10.14
C GLU A 37 8.87 -5.12 -9.27
N HIS A 38 8.80 -6.04 -8.29
CA HIS A 38 7.67 -6.12 -7.37
C HIS A 38 7.55 -4.88 -6.48
N PHE A 39 8.68 -4.27 -6.09
CA PHE A 39 8.69 -3.00 -5.37
C PHE A 39 8.00 -1.90 -6.19
N GLU A 40 8.36 -1.75 -7.46
CA GLU A 40 7.78 -0.74 -8.35
C GLU A 40 6.28 -1.00 -8.59
N GLN A 41 5.89 -2.24 -8.86
CA GLN A 41 4.48 -2.63 -9.03
C GLN A 41 3.67 -2.40 -7.76
N LYS A 42 4.19 -2.83 -6.60
CA LYS A 42 3.52 -2.63 -5.29
C LYS A 42 3.38 -1.16 -4.98
N ARG A 43 4.43 -0.35 -5.19
CA ARG A 43 4.37 1.10 -4.99
C ARG A 43 3.29 1.76 -5.83
N GLU A 44 3.20 1.43 -7.12
CA GLU A 44 2.16 2.00 -8.00
C GLU A 44 0.74 1.59 -7.56
N LEU A 45 0.56 0.32 -7.19
CA LEU A 45 -0.73 -0.17 -6.67
C LEU A 45 -1.09 0.50 -5.35
N ASP A 46 -0.13 0.67 -4.45
CA ASP A 46 -0.30 1.27 -3.13
C ASP A 46 -0.68 2.76 -3.27
N ASP A 47 0.01 3.51 -4.14
CA ASP A 47 -0.33 4.89 -4.49
C ASP A 47 -1.72 5.03 -5.11
N LYS A 48 -2.11 4.06 -5.96
CA LYS A 48 -3.46 4.02 -6.55
C LYS A 48 -4.52 3.72 -5.50
N GLN A 49 -4.26 2.81 -4.57
CA GLN A 49 -5.17 2.51 -3.46
C GLN A 49 -5.31 3.69 -2.51
N LYS A 50 -4.20 4.35 -2.15
CA LYS A 50 -4.19 5.57 -1.33
C LYS A 50 -5.07 6.66 -1.95
N ARG A 51 -4.87 6.98 -3.23
CA ARG A 51 -5.67 7.99 -3.93
C ARG A 51 -7.16 7.66 -3.95
N ARG A 52 -7.50 6.39 -4.23
CA ARG A 52 -8.89 5.93 -4.21
C ARG A 52 -9.53 6.03 -2.84
N PHE A 53 -8.79 5.69 -1.78
CA PHE A 53 -9.28 5.83 -0.41
C PHE A 53 -9.61 7.29 -0.07
N ILE A 54 -8.69 8.21 -0.36
CA ILE A 54 -8.89 9.65 -0.11
C ILE A 54 -10.10 10.17 -0.87
N GLU A 55 -10.21 9.83 -2.16
CA GLU A 55 -11.31 10.30 -3.02
C GLU A 55 -12.66 9.73 -2.60
N TYR A 56 -12.72 8.43 -2.26
CA TYR A 56 -13.95 7.78 -1.84
C TYR A 56 -14.53 8.39 -0.56
N TYR A 57 -13.68 8.71 0.42
CA TYR A 57 -14.08 9.29 1.70
C TYR A 57 -14.06 10.83 1.73
N LYS A 58 -13.87 11.45 0.57
CA LYS A 58 -14.04 12.90 0.40
C LYS A 58 -15.49 13.32 0.62
N ASP A 59 -16.44 12.45 0.31
CA ASP A 59 -17.85 12.61 0.64
C ASP A 59 -18.11 12.37 2.15
N PRO A 60 -18.70 13.32 2.89
CA PRO A 60 -19.11 13.10 4.28
C PRO A 60 -20.01 11.88 4.49
N PHE A 61 -20.88 11.53 3.52
CA PHE A 61 -21.79 10.39 3.63
C PHE A 61 -21.09 9.04 3.62
N THR A 62 -19.97 8.90 2.91
CA THR A 62 -19.15 7.69 2.96
C THR A 62 -18.20 7.74 4.15
N ARG A 63 -17.75 8.93 4.55
CA ARG A 63 -16.83 9.11 5.69
C ARG A 63 -17.39 8.61 7.02
N VAL A 64 -18.70 8.68 7.22
CA VAL A 64 -19.34 8.13 8.43
C VAL A 64 -19.22 6.61 8.55
N TRP A 65 -18.79 5.90 7.51
CA TRP A 65 -18.54 4.46 7.55
C TRP A 65 -17.14 4.09 8.04
N LEU A 66 -16.26 5.08 8.21
CA LEU A 66 -14.94 4.86 8.79
C LEU A 66 -15.07 4.61 10.29
N ASP A 67 -14.31 3.65 10.79
CA ASP A 67 -14.04 3.53 12.21
C ASP A 67 -13.07 4.64 12.67
N GLU A 68 -12.83 4.75 13.98
CA GLU A 68 -11.97 5.80 14.54
C GLU A 68 -10.56 5.80 13.91
N LYS A 69 -10.00 4.61 13.65
CA LYS A 69 -8.68 4.46 13.03
C LYS A 69 -8.69 4.92 11.58
N GLY A 70 -9.70 4.52 10.80
CA GLY A 70 -9.88 4.91 9.42
C GLY A 70 -10.10 6.41 9.25
N LEU A 71 -10.86 7.03 10.16
CA LEU A 71 -11.10 8.48 10.15
C LEU A 71 -9.79 9.26 10.39
N LYS A 72 -9.04 8.89 11.44
CA LYS A 72 -7.72 9.47 11.72
C LYS A 72 -6.74 9.28 10.56
N LEU A 73 -6.78 8.12 9.90
CA LEU A 73 -5.97 7.85 8.71
C LEU A 73 -6.36 8.78 7.57
N TRP A 74 -7.66 8.95 7.29
CA TRP A 74 -8.13 9.86 6.24
C TRP A 74 -7.73 11.31 6.52
N GLU A 75 -7.96 11.81 7.74
CA GLU A 75 -7.60 13.18 8.14
C GLU A 75 -6.11 13.47 7.97
N ARG A 76 -5.25 12.52 8.35
CA ARG A 76 -3.80 12.64 8.16
C ARG A 76 -3.41 12.73 6.69
N LEU A 77 -4.13 12.02 5.80
CA LEU A 77 -3.81 11.95 4.38
C LEU A 77 -4.43 13.10 3.58
N SER A 78 -5.55 13.67 4.02
CA SER A 78 -6.24 14.79 3.35
C SER A 78 -5.67 16.17 3.69
N ASN A 79 -4.91 16.28 4.78
CA ASN A 79 -4.32 17.53 5.27
C ASN A 79 -2.85 17.73 4.85
N GLN A 80 -2.34 16.91 3.92
CA GLN A 80 -1.00 17.03 3.32
C GLN A 80 -1.05 17.82 2.02
#